data_AF-A0A2M8QX92-F1
#
_entry.id   AF-A0A2M8QX92-F1
#
_cell.length_a   1.000
_cell.length_b   1.000
_cell.length_c   1.000
_cell.angle_alpha   90.00
_cell.angle_beta   90.00
_cell.angle_gamma   90.00
#
_symmetry.space_group_name_H-M   'P 1'
#
loop_
_entity.id
_entity.type
_entity.pdbx_description
1 polymer ?
#
loop_
_entity_poly.entity_id
_entity_poly.type
_entity_poly.pdbx_seq_one_letter_code
_entity_poly.pdbx_strand_id
1 'polypeptide(L)'
;MLLEDLISQVAGFDTQSPREKMCLFAWWLHVHGGKELFEPNDIRRCYDKLHLSQINIARNLTRMSERKPPDLLVERGMFKLARAVRIELDKKYGLHPSIQAVSKLLADLPDQVPDLAEKVFLSEAIDCYRVRAYRACIVMTWNLAFDHLLNWILKDPNRLAGFNAAIPVKFQKTPKKASIVIKSYDDFADDLKEFEIIELCKNANLLNDNLIRTLKEKLGKRNTAAHPSTMVIVQPQADDVVSDLVNNVVLALT
;
A
#
# COMPACT_ATOMS: atom_id res chain seq x y z
N MET A 1 2.52 -8.06 11.13
CA MET A 1 3.19 -7.61 12.37
C MET A 1 3.55 -8.84 13.17
N LEU A 2 4.82 -9.02 13.53
CA LEU A 2 5.23 -10.10 14.43
C LEU A 2 4.69 -9.83 15.84
N LEU A 3 4.67 -10.85 16.70
CA LEU A 3 4.15 -10.68 18.06
C LEU A 3 5.08 -9.78 18.88
N GLU A 4 6.38 -9.94 18.68
CA GLU A 4 7.46 -9.16 19.28
C GLU A 4 7.34 -7.67 18.93
N ASP A 5 7.04 -7.37 17.66
CA ASP A 5 6.82 -5.99 17.19
C ASP A 5 5.64 -5.34 17.91
N LEU A 6 4.55 -6.09 18.14
CA LEU A 6 3.40 -5.59 18.89
C LEU A 6 3.77 -5.29 20.35
N ILE A 7 4.48 -6.21 21.01
CA ILE A 7 4.81 -6.07 22.42
C ILE A 7 5.73 -4.88 22.67
N SER A 8 6.71 -4.64 21.81
CA SER A 8 7.59 -3.46 21.91
C SER A 8 6.86 -2.13 21.81
N GLN A 9 5.68 -2.09 21.19
CA GLN A 9 4.82 -0.90 21.11
C GLN A 9 3.91 -0.73 22.33
N VAL A 10 3.81 -1.74 23.20
CA VAL A 10 2.96 -1.69 24.39
C VAL A 10 3.77 -1.23 25.59
N ALA A 11 3.65 0.06 25.91
CA ALA A 11 4.28 0.65 27.09
C ALA A 11 3.90 -0.13 28.37
N GLY A 12 4.93 -0.56 29.12
CA GLY A 12 4.75 -1.31 30.37
C GLY A 12 4.16 -2.71 30.19
N PHE A 13 4.32 -3.34 29.02
CA PHE A 13 3.78 -4.69 28.78
C PHE A 13 4.12 -5.68 29.90
N ASP A 14 5.38 -5.72 30.36
CA ASP A 14 5.82 -6.72 31.34
C ASP A 14 5.11 -6.60 32.68
N THR A 15 4.67 -5.40 33.06
CA THR A 15 3.96 -5.14 34.32
C THR A 15 2.44 -5.29 34.20
N GLN A 16 1.92 -5.54 32.99
CA GLN A 16 0.48 -5.77 32.78
C GLN A 16 -0.01 -7.06 33.43
N SER A 17 -1.29 -7.05 33.78
CA SER A 17 -1.96 -8.23 34.33
C SER A 17 -2.02 -9.37 33.32
N PRO A 18 -2.09 -10.64 33.77
CA PRO A 18 -2.33 -11.79 32.90
C PRO A 18 -3.51 -11.61 31.94
N ARG A 19 -4.59 -11.00 32.41
CA ARG A 19 -5.78 -10.70 31.61
C ARG A 19 -5.44 -9.78 30.44
N GLU A 20 -4.76 -8.67 30.68
CA GLU A 20 -4.41 -7.69 29.66
C GLU A 20 -3.48 -8.30 28.60
N LYS A 21 -2.46 -9.04 29.04
CA LYS A 21 -1.56 -9.79 28.14
C LYS A 21 -2.35 -10.78 27.28
N MET A 22 -3.26 -11.54 27.87
CA MET A 22 -4.08 -12.52 27.14
C MET A 22 -5.09 -11.86 26.18
N CYS A 23 -5.67 -10.71 26.52
CA CYS A 23 -6.47 -9.93 25.58
C CYS A 23 -5.64 -9.46 24.38
N LEU A 24 -4.41 -8.99 24.61
CA LEU A 24 -3.50 -8.56 23.56
C LEU A 24 -3.09 -9.72 22.64
N PHE A 25 -2.81 -10.89 23.21
CA PHE A 25 -2.51 -12.10 22.44
C PHE A 25 -3.71 -12.59 21.63
N ALA A 26 -4.90 -12.62 22.23
CA ALA A 26 -6.13 -12.96 21.53
C ALA A 26 -6.39 -12.00 20.35
N TRP A 27 -6.15 -10.70 20.55
CA TRP A 27 -6.26 -9.71 19.49
C TRP A 27 -5.27 -9.95 18.36
N TRP A 28 -3.99 -10.19 18.70
CA TRP A 28 -2.97 -10.49 17.71
C TRP A 28 -3.28 -11.79 16.92
N LEU A 29 -3.79 -12.83 17.58
CA LEU A 29 -4.21 -14.07 16.93
C LEU A 29 -5.35 -13.83 15.92
N HIS A 30 -6.30 -12.97 16.25
CA HIS A 30 -7.37 -12.58 15.34
C HIS A 30 -6.87 -11.74 14.16
N VAL A 31 -6.06 -10.71 14.40
CA VAL A 31 -5.69 -9.70 13.39
C VAL A 31 -4.51 -10.12 12.51
N HIS A 32 -3.57 -10.87 13.08
CA HIS A 32 -2.31 -11.25 12.42
C HIS A 32 -2.11 -12.76 12.34
N GLY A 33 -2.69 -13.53 13.26
CA GLY A 33 -2.63 -15.00 13.26
C GLY A 33 -3.66 -15.68 12.36
N GLY A 34 -4.62 -14.93 11.78
CA GLY A 34 -5.67 -15.47 10.93
C GLY A 34 -6.65 -16.41 11.64
N LYS A 35 -6.69 -16.38 12.98
CA LYS A 35 -7.53 -17.27 13.78
C LYS A 35 -8.84 -16.59 14.13
N GLU A 36 -9.95 -17.04 13.58
CA GLU A 36 -11.28 -16.54 13.98
C GLU A 36 -11.64 -16.99 15.41
N LEU A 37 -11.29 -18.22 15.75
CA LEU A 37 -11.40 -18.81 17.09
C LEU A 37 -10.02 -19.30 17.53
N PHE A 38 -9.74 -19.26 18.83
CA PHE A 38 -8.47 -19.72 19.38
C PHE A 38 -8.65 -20.62 20.61
N GLU A 39 -7.64 -21.46 20.85
CA GLU A 39 -7.59 -22.41 21.95
C GLU A 39 -6.56 -21.99 23.01
N PRO A 40 -6.59 -22.57 24.23
CA PRO A 40 -5.57 -22.31 25.25
C PRO A 40 -4.13 -22.54 24.77
N ASN A 41 -3.92 -23.50 23.86
CA ASN A 41 -2.60 -23.77 23.29
C ASN A 41 -2.09 -22.63 22.39
N ASP A 42 -2.96 -21.86 21.76
CA ASP A 42 -2.56 -20.72 20.94
C ASP A 42 -1.97 -19.61 21.80
N ILE A 43 -2.63 -19.31 22.91
CA ILE A 43 -2.13 -18.35 23.91
C ILE A 43 -0.82 -18.85 24.53
N ARG A 44 -0.71 -20.16 24.79
CA ARG A 44 0.53 -20.76 25.33
C ARG A 44 1.72 -20.51 24.41
N ARG A 45 1.53 -20.69 23.11
CA ARG A 45 2.56 -20.39 22.09
C ARG A 45 2.98 -18.92 22.09
N CYS A 46 2.05 -17.98 22.35
CA CYS A 46 2.40 -16.57 22.52
C CYS A 46 3.31 -16.33 23.74
N TYR A 47 3.03 -16.99 24.87
CA TYR A 47 3.89 -16.95 26.05
C TYR A 47 5.27 -17.54 25.76
N ASP A 48 5.33 -18.72 25.13
CA ASP A 48 6.59 -19.41 24.81
C ASP A 48 7.46 -18.56 23.88
N LYS A 49 6.84 -18.00 22.84
CA LYS A 49 7.50 -17.17 21.83
C LYS A 49 8.10 -15.90 22.42
N LEU A 50 7.48 -15.36 23.48
CA LEU A 50 7.95 -14.16 24.19
C LEU A 50 8.78 -14.49 25.44
N HIS A 51 9.09 -15.77 25.67
CA HIS A 51 9.83 -16.23 26.84
C HIS A 51 9.22 -15.79 28.18
N LEU A 52 7.89 -15.76 28.26
CA LEU A 52 7.15 -15.36 29.45
C LEU A 52 6.91 -16.54 30.40
N SER A 53 6.90 -16.27 31.70
CA SER A 53 6.50 -17.26 32.72
C SER A 53 5.09 -17.77 32.45
N GLN A 54 4.96 -19.10 32.39
CA GLN A 54 3.70 -19.76 32.13
C GLN A 54 2.72 -19.58 33.29
N ILE A 55 1.44 -19.40 32.95
CA ILE A 55 0.33 -19.27 33.88
C ILE A 55 -0.74 -20.33 33.59
N ASN A 56 -1.75 -20.45 34.45
CA ASN A 56 -2.90 -21.30 34.15
C ASN A 56 -3.81 -20.64 33.10
N ILE A 57 -3.43 -20.78 31.82
CA ILE A 57 -4.10 -20.15 30.68
C ILE A 57 -5.58 -20.56 30.60
N ALA A 58 -5.87 -21.86 30.68
CA ALA A 58 -7.25 -22.37 30.57
C ALA A 58 -8.16 -21.73 31.62
N ARG A 59 -7.73 -21.73 32.90
CA ARG A 59 -8.49 -21.09 33.99
C ARG A 59 -8.70 -19.59 33.75
N ASN A 60 -7.68 -18.88 33.25
CA ASN A 60 -7.82 -17.45 32.98
C ASN A 60 -8.79 -17.18 31.81
N LEU A 61 -8.75 -17.97 30.74
CA LEU A 61 -9.69 -17.85 29.62
C LEU A 61 -11.13 -18.09 30.05
N THR A 62 -11.38 -19.14 30.84
CA THR A 62 -12.71 -19.40 31.42
C THR A 62 -13.19 -18.20 32.24
N ARG A 63 -12.36 -17.70 33.17
CA ARG A 63 -12.71 -16.53 33.98
C ARG A 63 -12.97 -15.28 33.14
N MET A 64 -12.20 -15.07 32.06
CA MET A 64 -12.39 -13.96 31.13
C MET A 64 -13.73 -14.05 30.37
N SER A 65 -14.20 -15.27 30.07
CA SER A 65 -15.49 -15.49 29.43
C SER A 65 -16.70 -15.34 30.37
N GLU A 66 -16.51 -15.54 31.68
CA GLU A 66 -17.56 -15.46 32.70
C GLU A 66 -17.77 -14.03 33.24
N ARG A 67 -16.90 -13.08 32.89
CA ARG A 67 -17.01 -11.68 33.34
C ARG A 67 -18.26 -10.99 32.78
N LYS A 68 -18.66 -9.90 33.44
CA LYS A 68 -19.77 -9.03 33.00
C LYS A 68 -19.28 -7.57 32.91
N PRO A 69 -19.14 -7.00 31.70
CA PRO A 69 -19.24 -7.66 30.40
C PRO A 69 -18.10 -8.67 30.18
N PRO A 70 -18.29 -9.71 29.34
CA PRO A 70 -17.27 -10.71 29.07
C PRO A 70 -16.14 -10.13 28.22
N ASP A 71 -14.91 -10.55 28.50
CA ASP A 71 -13.77 -10.22 27.64
C ASP A 71 -13.71 -11.15 26.42
N LEU A 72 -14.15 -12.39 26.61
CA LEU A 72 -14.15 -13.47 25.62
C LEU A 72 -15.53 -14.07 25.45
N LEU A 73 -15.85 -14.47 24.24
CA LEU A 73 -17.01 -15.28 23.91
C LEU A 73 -16.55 -16.71 23.66
N VAL A 74 -17.37 -17.68 24.07
CA VAL A 74 -17.13 -19.10 23.83
C VAL A 74 -17.98 -19.56 22.65
N GLU A 75 -17.33 -20.17 21.67
CA GLU A 75 -17.97 -20.73 20.49
C GLU A 75 -17.32 -22.07 20.14
N ARG A 76 -18.13 -23.14 20.05
CA ARG A 76 -17.67 -24.51 19.76
C ARG A 76 -16.54 -24.99 20.70
N GLY A 77 -16.58 -24.57 21.96
CA GLY A 77 -15.54 -24.89 22.96
C GLY A 77 -14.23 -24.09 22.82
N MET A 78 -14.15 -23.18 21.85
CA MET A 78 -13.02 -22.26 21.65
C MET A 78 -13.40 -20.84 22.04
N PHE A 79 -12.42 -19.93 22.03
CA PHE A 79 -12.58 -18.56 22.46
C PHE A 79 -12.43 -17.57 21.30
N LYS A 80 -13.11 -16.42 21.41
CA LYS A 80 -12.86 -15.22 20.61
C LYS A 80 -13.04 -13.95 21.44
N LEU A 81 -12.40 -12.85 21.07
CA LEU A 81 -12.60 -11.58 21.75
C LEU A 81 -14.06 -11.10 21.63
N ALA A 82 -14.61 -10.61 22.74
CA ALA A 82 -15.85 -9.86 22.72
C ALA A 82 -15.65 -8.57 21.91
N ARG A 83 -16.70 -8.15 21.18
CA ARG A 83 -16.65 -6.99 20.26
C ARG A 83 -16.15 -5.72 20.94
N ALA A 84 -16.61 -5.43 22.15
CA ALA A 84 -16.21 -4.24 22.89
C ALA A 84 -14.70 -4.22 23.16
N VAL A 85 -14.13 -5.33 23.65
CA VAL A 85 -12.69 -5.44 23.91
C VAL A 85 -11.88 -5.35 22.61
N ARG A 86 -12.38 -5.98 21.53
CA ARG A 86 -11.73 -5.90 20.21
C ARG A 86 -11.64 -4.47 19.70
N ILE A 87 -12.72 -3.69 19.78
CA ILE A 87 -12.74 -2.28 19.33
C ILE A 87 -11.72 -1.44 20.10
N GLU A 88 -11.62 -1.62 21.41
CA GLU A 88 -10.66 -0.87 22.23
C GLU A 88 -9.20 -1.23 21.87
N LEU A 89 -8.92 -2.50 21.59
CA LEU A 89 -7.60 -2.95 21.14
C LEU A 89 -7.30 -2.50 19.71
N ASP A 90 -8.29 -2.50 18.80
CA ASP A 90 -8.15 -1.94 17.45
C ASP A 90 -7.84 -0.44 17.50
N LYS A 91 -8.48 0.31 18.40
CA LYS A 91 -8.20 1.74 18.59
C LYS A 91 -6.79 1.98 19.14
N LYS A 92 -6.32 1.11 20.04
CA LYS A 92 -5.05 1.30 20.76
C LYS A 92 -3.84 0.75 20.00
N TYR A 93 -4.01 -0.36 19.30
CA TYR A 93 -2.93 -1.15 18.69
C TYR A 93 -3.20 -1.55 17.24
N GLY A 94 -4.40 -1.30 16.72
CA GLY A 94 -4.62 -1.29 15.28
C GLY A 94 -3.67 -0.30 14.61
N LEU A 95 -3.51 -0.43 13.29
CA LEU A 95 -2.53 0.32 12.48
C LEU A 95 -2.27 1.74 13.04
N HIS A 96 -1.00 2.08 13.27
CA HIS A 96 -0.58 3.34 13.90
C HIS A 96 -1.38 4.55 13.36
N PRO A 97 -1.73 5.57 14.17
CA PRO A 97 -2.52 6.71 13.71
C PRO A 97 -1.98 7.40 12.46
N SER A 98 -0.66 7.43 12.25
CA SER A 98 -0.07 7.91 10.99
C SER A 98 -0.39 7.00 9.80
N ILE A 99 -0.45 5.68 10.01
CA ILE A 99 -0.84 4.70 9.00
C ILE A 99 -2.34 4.78 8.70
N GLN A 100 -3.19 5.03 9.72
CA GLN A 100 -4.61 5.33 9.50
C GLN A 100 -4.82 6.66 8.78
N ALA A 101 -4.04 7.69 9.13
CA ALA A 101 -4.10 8.98 8.46
C ALA A 101 -3.63 8.90 7.00
N VAL A 102 -2.57 8.14 6.71
CA VAL A 102 -2.12 7.87 5.34
C VAL A 102 -3.16 7.04 4.59
N SER A 103 -3.68 5.97 5.18
CA SER A 103 -4.76 5.18 4.55
C SER A 103 -6.02 5.99 4.29
N LYS A 104 -6.33 6.98 5.13
CA LYS A 104 -7.45 7.92 4.92
C LYS A 104 -7.12 8.92 3.82
N LEU A 105 -5.94 9.53 3.85
CA LEU A 105 -5.49 10.47 2.81
C LEU A 105 -5.49 9.81 1.43
N LEU A 106 -5.01 8.57 1.33
CA LEU A 106 -5.06 7.77 0.11
C LEU A 106 -6.50 7.42 -0.31
N ALA A 107 -7.41 7.22 0.65
CA ALA A 107 -8.81 6.93 0.35
C ALA A 107 -9.58 8.15 -0.18
N ASP A 108 -9.14 9.37 0.14
CA ASP A 108 -9.75 10.62 -0.31
C ASP A 108 -9.20 11.08 -1.68
N LEU A 109 -8.11 10.47 -2.19
CA LEU A 109 -7.49 10.84 -3.47
C LEU A 109 -8.41 10.62 -4.70
N PRO A 110 -9.16 9.51 -4.84
CA PRO A 110 -10.05 9.32 -6.00
C PRO A 110 -11.05 10.44 -6.18
N ASP A 111 -11.54 11.06 -5.10
CA ASP A 111 -12.50 12.15 -5.18
C ASP A 111 -11.92 13.46 -5.70
N GLN A 112 -10.58 13.56 -5.77
CA GLN A 112 -9.87 14.72 -6.31
C GLN A 112 -9.57 14.58 -7.81
N VAL A 113 -9.68 13.37 -8.38
CA VAL A 113 -9.41 13.12 -9.79
C VAL A 113 -10.65 13.52 -10.62
N PRO A 114 -10.54 14.49 -11.54
CA PRO A 114 -11.69 15.01 -12.27
C PRO A 114 -12.18 14.05 -13.36
N ASP A 115 -11.29 13.30 -13.99
CA ASP A 115 -11.66 12.31 -15.00
C ASP A 115 -12.30 11.08 -14.33
N LEU A 116 -13.47 10.68 -14.83
CA LEU A 116 -14.26 9.61 -14.23
C LEU A 116 -13.59 8.24 -14.39
N ALA A 117 -12.96 7.97 -15.54
CA ALA A 117 -12.30 6.69 -15.80
C ALA A 117 -11.05 6.55 -14.93
N GLU A 118 -10.24 7.60 -14.85
CA GLU A 118 -9.07 7.66 -13.97
C GLU A 118 -9.46 7.53 -12.49
N LYS A 119 -10.56 8.16 -12.05
CA LYS A 119 -11.10 8.02 -10.70
C LYS A 119 -11.51 6.59 -10.37
N VAL A 120 -12.21 5.91 -11.29
CA VAL A 120 -12.60 4.51 -11.12
C VAL A 120 -11.36 3.64 -11.01
N PHE A 121 -10.39 3.82 -11.90
CA PHE A 121 -9.15 3.03 -11.91
C PHE A 121 -8.28 3.28 -10.67
N LEU A 122 -8.20 4.52 -10.18
CA LEU A 122 -7.52 4.83 -8.91
C LEU A 122 -8.21 4.15 -7.73
N SER A 123 -9.55 4.11 -7.73
CA SER A 123 -10.32 3.43 -6.67
C SER A 123 -9.98 1.94 -6.59
N GLU A 124 -9.85 1.26 -7.74
CA GLU A 124 -9.40 -0.13 -7.80
C GLU A 124 -7.96 -0.33 -7.28
N ALA A 125 -7.07 0.62 -7.59
CA ALA A 125 -5.70 0.61 -7.06
C ALA A 125 -5.67 0.77 -5.53
N ILE A 126 -6.55 1.60 -4.97
CA ILE A 126 -6.74 1.76 -3.52
C ILE A 126 -7.38 0.53 -2.89
N ASP A 127 -8.26 -0.18 -3.58
CA ASP A 127 -8.80 -1.45 -3.08
C ASP A 127 -7.71 -2.52 -2.96
N CYS A 128 -6.77 -2.58 -3.91
CA CYS A 128 -5.58 -3.42 -3.78
C CYS A 128 -4.76 -3.06 -2.53
N TYR A 129 -4.61 -1.77 -2.24
CA TYR A 129 -3.95 -1.30 -1.03
C TYR A 129 -4.66 -1.78 0.25
N ARG A 130 -5.99 -1.65 0.31
CA ARG A 130 -6.81 -2.03 1.47
C ARG A 130 -6.69 -3.51 1.83
N VAL A 131 -6.59 -4.38 0.82
CA VAL A 131 -6.38 -5.83 1.02
C VAL A 131 -4.90 -6.21 1.15
N ARG A 132 -4.00 -5.23 1.29
CA ARG A 132 -2.54 -5.39 1.41
C ARG A 132 -1.86 -6.02 0.19
N ALA A 133 -2.49 -5.96 -0.98
CA ALA A 133 -1.90 -6.32 -2.26
C ALA A 133 -1.02 -5.17 -2.78
N TYR A 134 0.01 -4.79 -2.00
CA TYR A 134 0.84 -3.60 -2.26
C TYR A 134 1.56 -3.63 -3.62
N ARG A 135 1.94 -4.83 -4.09
CA ARG A 135 2.53 -4.99 -5.43
C ARG A 135 1.55 -4.57 -6.53
N ALA A 136 0.30 -5.03 -6.43
CA ALA A 136 -0.74 -4.69 -7.39
C ALA A 136 -1.09 -3.19 -7.33
N CYS A 137 -1.22 -2.64 -6.12
CA CYS A 137 -1.44 -1.21 -5.92
C CYS A 137 -0.37 -0.35 -6.64
N ILE A 138 0.92 -0.64 -6.42
CA ILE A 138 2.03 0.08 -7.07
C ILE A 138 1.93 0.00 -8.60
N VAL A 139 1.64 -1.18 -9.16
CA VAL A 139 1.54 -1.38 -10.61
C VAL A 139 0.36 -0.61 -11.19
N MET A 140 -0.82 -0.67 -10.54
CA MET A 140 -2.00 0.04 -11.01
C MET A 140 -1.82 1.55 -10.93
N THR A 141 -1.29 2.08 -9.82
CA THR A 141 -1.06 3.54 -9.70
C THR A 141 -0.03 4.05 -10.71
N TRP A 142 1.00 3.24 -11.02
CA TRP A 142 1.91 3.56 -12.12
C TRP A 142 1.20 3.62 -13.47
N ASN A 143 0.40 2.60 -13.79
CA ASN A 143 -0.33 2.55 -15.06
C ASN A 143 -1.26 3.75 -15.22
N LEU A 144 -1.98 4.12 -14.15
CA LEU A 144 -2.83 5.31 -14.13
C LEU A 144 -2.05 6.59 -14.44
N ALA A 145 -0.99 6.85 -13.67
CA ALA A 145 -0.24 8.09 -13.82
C ALA A 145 0.50 8.17 -15.15
N PHE A 146 0.98 7.03 -15.66
CA PHE A 146 1.65 6.98 -16.95
C PHE A 146 0.67 7.17 -18.10
N ASP A 147 -0.50 6.50 -18.07
CA ASP A 147 -1.58 6.73 -19.02
C ASP A 147 -2.01 8.20 -19.07
N HIS A 148 -2.23 8.79 -17.89
CA HIS A 148 -2.55 10.20 -17.74
C HIS A 148 -1.48 11.11 -18.36
N LEU A 149 -0.19 10.82 -18.15
CA LEU A 149 0.91 11.56 -18.78
C LEU A 149 0.86 11.50 -20.31
N LEU A 150 0.59 10.31 -20.89
CA LEU A 150 0.50 10.16 -22.35
C LEU A 150 -0.68 10.95 -22.93
N ASN A 151 -1.84 10.81 -22.30
CA ASN A 151 -3.05 11.55 -22.69
C ASN A 151 -2.87 13.06 -22.52
N TRP A 152 -2.20 13.49 -21.45
CA TRP A 152 -1.81 14.88 -21.25
C TRP A 152 -1.00 15.37 -22.44
N ILE A 153 0.09 14.68 -22.84
CA ILE A 153 0.91 15.07 -24.01
C ILE A 153 0.06 15.18 -25.29
N LEU A 154 -0.83 14.22 -25.55
CA LEU A 154 -1.67 14.18 -26.76
C LEU A 154 -2.73 15.29 -26.82
N LYS A 155 -3.27 15.67 -25.66
CA LYS A 155 -4.38 16.62 -25.54
C LYS A 155 -4.03 18.02 -26.04
N ASP A 156 -2.74 18.38 -26.08
CA ASP A 156 -2.27 19.69 -26.53
C ASP A 156 -1.30 19.56 -27.72
N PRO A 157 -1.66 20.12 -28.88
CA PRO A 157 -0.82 20.09 -30.07
C PRO A 157 0.60 20.63 -29.88
N ASN A 158 0.79 21.63 -29.01
CA ASN A 158 2.12 22.20 -28.76
C ASN A 158 3.01 21.24 -27.98
N ARG A 159 2.44 20.54 -26.97
CA ARG A 159 3.16 19.53 -26.18
C ARG A 159 3.51 18.33 -27.03
N LEU A 160 2.57 17.86 -27.86
CA LEU A 160 2.82 16.78 -28.80
C LEU A 160 3.89 17.17 -29.84
N ALA A 161 3.83 18.39 -30.39
CA ALA A 161 4.84 18.87 -31.33
C ALA A 161 6.24 18.95 -30.68
N GLY A 162 6.33 19.48 -29.45
CA GLY A 162 7.57 19.53 -28.69
C GLY A 162 8.14 18.15 -28.38
N PHE A 163 7.28 17.20 -27.98
CA PHE A 163 7.65 15.81 -27.76
C PHE A 163 8.23 15.17 -29.04
N ASN A 164 7.50 15.29 -30.16
CA ASN A 164 7.94 14.74 -31.46
C ASN A 164 9.24 15.38 -31.95
N ALA A 165 9.46 16.67 -31.70
CA ALA A 165 10.71 17.34 -32.06
C ALA A 165 11.93 16.81 -31.26
N ALA A 166 11.72 16.30 -30.04
CA ALA A 166 12.78 15.73 -29.22
C ALA A 166 13.20 14.31 -29.64
N ILE A 167 12.34 13.56 -30.35
CA ILE A 167 12.60 12.18 -30.81
C ILE A 167 13.87 12.09 -31.69
N PRO A 168 13.98 12.81 -32.81
CA PRO A 168 15.16 12.71 -33.67
C PRO A 168 16.43 13.19 -32.97
N VAL A 169 16.30 14.13 -32.03
CA VAL A 169 17.43 14.62 -31.22
C VAL A 169 17.94 13.56 -30.26
N LYS A 170 17.05 12.80 -29.62
CA LYS A 170 17.44 11.71 -28.72
C LYS A 170 18.01 10.51 -29.48
N PHE A 171 17.40 10.16 -30.61
CA PHE A 171 17.72 8.94 -31.35
C PHE A 171 18.59 9.18 -32.59
N GLN A 172 19.41 10.24 -32.61
CA GLN A 172 20.29 10.58 -33.74
C GLN A 172 21.12 9.41 -34.28
N LYS A 173 21.51 8.47 -33.40
CA LYS A 173 22.31 7.28 -33.75
C LYS A 173 21.49 6.06 -34.14
N THR A 174 20.15 6.13 -34.09
CA THR A 174 19.23 5.03 -34.39
C THR A 174 18.19 5.50 -35.40
N PRO A 175 18.50 5.48 -36.72
CA PRO A 175 17.64 6.08 -37.75
C PRO A 175 16.19 5.62 -37.70
N LYS A 176 15.95 4.31 -37.49
CA LYS A 176 14.60 3.75 -37.35
C LYS A 176 13.79 4.44 -36.24
N LYS A 177 14.42 4.72 -35.09
CA LYS A 177 13.76 5.41 -33.98
C LYS A 177 13.68 6.92 -34.17
N ALA A 178 14.67 7.53 -34.80
CA ALA A 178 14.67 8.97 -35.09
C ALA A 178 13.50 9.39 -36.01
N SER A 179 12.97 8.45 -36.80
CA SER A 179 11.83 8.67 -37.70
C SER A 179 10.46 8.38 -37.08
N ILE A 180 10.38 7.98 -35.80
CA ILE A 180 9.11 7.79 -35.10
C ILE A 180 8.37 9.13 -35.01
N VAL A 181 7.06 9.10 -35.23
CA VAL A 181 6.17 10.25 -35.06
C VAL A 181 4.94 9.79 -34.32
N ILE A 182 4.74 10.32 -33.12
CA ILE A 182 3.58 10.03 -32.28
C ILE A 182 2.39 10.85 -32.76
N LYS A 183 1.25 10.20 -33.04
CA LYS A 183 -0.01 10.81 -33.46
C LYS A 183 -1.19 10.39 -32.59
N SER A 184 -1.09 9.22 -31.99
CA SER A 184 -2.12 8.58 -31.20
C SER A 184 -1.52 7.91 -29.97
N TYR A 185 -2.38 7.41 -29.10
CA TYR A 185 -1.98 6.71 -27.88
C TYR A 185 -1.14 5.46 -28.19
N ASP A 186 -1.60 4.65 -29.15
CA ASP A 186 -0.97 3.36 -29.46
C ASP A 186 0.47 3.52 -29.96
N ASP A 187 0.77 4.63 -30.65
CA ASP A 187 2.13 4.95 -31.13
C ASP A 187 3.15 5.03 -29.98
N PHE A 188 2.74 5.43 -28.76
CA PHE A 188 3.66 5.44 -27.62
C PHE A 188 4.09 4.03 -27.22
N ALA A 189 3.13 3.09 -27.16
CA ALA A 189 3.36 1.73 -26.69
C ALA A 189 4.10 0.88 -27.72
N ASP A 190 3.80 1.09 -29.00
CA ASP A 190 4.38 0.32 -30.10
C ASP A 190 5.84 0.71 -30.39
N ASP A 191 6.17 2.00 -30.27
CA ASP A 191 7.44 2.53 -30.75
C ASP A 191 8.45 2.89 -29.64
N LEU A 192 7.99 3.14 -28.41
CA LEU A 192 8.82 3.69 -27.33
C LEU A 192 8.68 2.93 -26.02
N LYS A 193 9.79 2.81 -25.28
CA LYS A 193 9.75 2.31 -23.89
C LYS A 193 9.36 3.44 -22.94
N GLU A 194 8.73 3.11 -21.82
CA GLU A 194 8.31 4.10 -20.80
C GLU A 194 9.48 4.98 -20.31
N PHE A 195 10.64 4.38 -20.05
CA PHE A 195 11.85 5.13 -19.71
C PHE A 195 12.28 6.09 -20.83
N GLU A 196 12.10 5.68 -22.09
CA GLU A 196 12.45 6.52 -23.23
C GLU A 196 11.53 7.73 -23.34
N ILE A 197 10.22 7.53 -23.09
CA ILE A 197 9.20 8.57 -23.06
C ILE A 197 9.50 9.60 -21.97
N ILE A 198 9.82 9.16 -20.75
CA ILE A 198 10.18 10.07 -19.64
C ILE A 198 11.37 10.96 -20.03
N GLU A 199 12.39 10.39 -20.66
CA GLU A 199 13.56 11.17 -21.12
C GLU A 199 13.24 12.10 -22.29
N LEU A 200 12.31 11.74 -23.17
CA LEU A 200 11.83 12.63 -24.22
C LEU A 200 11.08 13.82 -23.62
N CYS A 201 10.24 13.60 -22.60
CA CYS A 201 9.58 14.68 -21.86
C CYS A 201 10.60 15.66 -21.25
N LYS A 202 11.73 15.15 -20.74
CA LYS A 202 12.84 15.98 -20.26
C LYS A 202 13.45 16.80 -21.40
N ASN A 203 13.84 16.14 -22.50
CA ASN A 203 14.51 16.80 -23.63
C ASN A 203 13.61 17.83 -24.33
N ALA A 204 12.30 17.60 -24.32
CA ALA A 204 11.28 18.52 -24.83
C ALA A 204 10.92 19.63 -23.82
N ASN A 205 11.53 19.66 -22.63
CA ASN A 205 11.21 20.57 -21.52
C ASN A 205 9.71 20.57 -21.14
N LEU A 206 9.02 19.43 -21.28
CA LEU A 206 7.61 19.29 -20.92
C LEU A 206 7.41 19.12 -19.42
N LEU A 207 8.40 18.55 -18.74
CA LEU A 207 8.36 18.27 -17.31
C LEU A 207 9.64 18.82 -16.66
N ASN A 208 9.52 19.27 -15.40
CA ASN A 208 10.67 19.73 -14.63
C ASN A 208 11.55 18.56 -14.15
N ASP A 209 12.80 18.85 -13.81
CA ASP A 209 13.78 17.83 -13.41
C ASP A 209 13.37 17.01 -12.18
N ASN A 210 12.65 17.61 -11.24
CA ASN A 210 12.17 16.89 -10.05
C ASN A 210 11.12 15.85 -10.44
N LEU A 211 10.15 16.20 -11.27
CA LEU A 211 9.12 15.29 -11.74
C LEU A 211 9.70 14.17 -12.61
N ILE A 212 10.70 14.48 -13.45
CA ILE A 212 11.44 13.47 -14.21
C ILE A 212 12.15 12.47 -13.28
N ARG A 213 12.80 12.95 -12.23
CA ARG A 213 13.45 12.07 -11.23
C ARG A 213 12.42 11.19 -10.52
N THR A 214 11.29 11.76 -10.10
CA THR A 214 10.19 11.01 -9.48
C THR A 214 9.67 9.91 -10.41
N LEU A 215 9.36 10.23 -11.68
CA LEU A 215 8.88 9.24 -12.65
C LEU A 215 9.89 8.11 -12.88
N LYS A 216 11.18 8.42 -13.02
CA LYS A 216 12.23 7.41 -13.17
C LYS A 216 12.35 6.50 -11.94
N GLU A 217 12.26 7.07 -10.74
CA GLU A 217 12.28 6.30 -9.50
C GLU A 217 11.06 5.37 -9.40
N LYS A 218 9.86 5.90 -9.63
CA LYS A 218 8.62 5.10 -9.51
C LYS A 218 8.51 4.04 -10.61
N LEU A 219 9.04 4.28 -11.80
CA LEU A 219 9.20 3.25 -12.84
C LEU A 219 10.03 2.06 -12.32
N GLY A 220 11.14 2.33 -11.63
CA GLY A 220 11.97 1.29 -11.01
C GLY A 220 11.23 0.51 -9.90
N LYS A 221 10.47 1.22 -9.05
CA LYS A 221 9.62 0.60 -8.02
C LYS A 221 8.53 -0.28 -8.64
N ARG A 222 7.89 0.16 -9.72
CA ARG A 222 6.91 -0.63 -10.46
C ARG A 222 7.53 -1.87 -11.08
N ASN A 223 8.69 -1.77 -11.75
CA ASN A 223 9.37 -2.93 -12.32
C ASN A 223 9.67 -3.99 -11.25
N THR A 224 10.11 -3.55 -10.08
CA THR A 224 10.32 -4.43 -8.92
C THR A 224 9.02 -5.10 -8.46
N ALA A 225 7.91 -4.37 -8.42
CA ALA A 225 6.61 -4.87 -8.01
C ALA A 225 5.98 -5.84 -9.03
N ALA A 226 6.20 -5.62 -10.32
CA ALA A 226 5.60 -6.39 -11.40
C ALA A 226 6.26 -7.77 -11.60
N HIS A 227 7.55 -7.91 -11.31
CA HIS A 227 8.27 -9.17 -11.51
C HIS A 227 8.39 -10.00 -10.23
N PRO A 228 7.98 -11.28 -10.21
CA PRO A 228 8.22 -12.16 -9.07
C PRO A 228 9.69 -12.10 -8.67
N SER A 229 9.94 -11.79 -7.40
CA SER A 229 11.28 -11.62 -6.84
C SER A 229 11.23 -11.93 -5.35
N THR A 230 12.40 -12.14 -4.75
CA THR A 230 12.54 -12.32 -3.29
C THR A 230 12.27 -11.04 -2.50
N MET A 231 12.04 -9.90 -3.17
CA MET A 231 11.83 -8.62 -2.53
C MET A 231 10.41 -8.54 -1.95
N VAL A 232 10.33 -8.23 -0.66
CA VAL A 232 9.06 -8.01 0.05
C VAL A 232 8.68 -6.54 -0.09
N ILE A 233 7.53 -6.28 -0.73
CA ILE A 233 6.94 -4.95 -0.79
C ILE A 233 5.98 -4.78 0.38
N VAL A 234 6.21 -3.74 1.18
CA VAL A 234 5.39 -3.39 2.35
C VAL A 234 4.70 -2.04 2.15
N GLN A 235 3.86 -1.68 3.12
CA GLN A 235 2.95 -0.53 3.02
C GLN A 235 3.64 0.81 2.69
N PRO A 236 4.77 1.19 3.34
CA PRO A 236 5.44 2.46 3.04
C PRO A 236 5.83 2.64 1.57
N GLN A 237 6.22 1.56 0.88
CA GLN A 237 6.56 1.64 -0.54
C GLN A 237 5.32 1.92 -1.40
N ALA A 238 4.15 1.38 -1.03
CA ALA A 238 2.91 1.69 -1.73
C ALA A 238 2.45 3.12 -1.42
N ASP A 239 2.53 3.55 -0.15
CA ASP A 239 2.17 4.91 0.28
C ASP A 239 2.90 5.97 -0.54
N ASP A 240 4.21 5.79 -0.66
CA ASP A 240 5.12 6.67 -1.38
C ASP A 240 4.82 6.71 -2.89
N VAL A 241 4.59 5.55 -3.53
CA VAL A 241 4.25 5.51 -4.96
C VAL A 241 2.91 6.18 -5.23
N VAL A 242 1.87 5.86 -4.43
CA VAL A 242 0.53 6.43 -4.64
C VAL A 242 0.55 7.93 -4.42
N SER A 243 1.13 8.37 -3.30
CA SER A 243 1.17 9.79 -2.96
C SER A 243 1.93 10.62 -4.00
N ASP A 244 3.09 10.15 -4.45
CA ASP A 244 3.90 10.92 -5.40
C ASP A 244 3.26 10.97 -6.79
N LEU A 245 2.76 9.85 -7.29
CA LEU A 245 2.22 9.79 -8.66
C LEU A 245 0.87 10.50 -8.76
N VAL A 246 -0.03 10.32 -7.80
CA VAL A 246 -1.34 10.97 -7.87
C VAL A 246 -1.19 12.49 -7.71
N ASN A 247 -0.44 12.97 -6.71
CA ASN A 247 -0.33 14.40 -6.47
C ASN A 247 0.51 15.12 -7.54
N ASN A 248 1.61 14.54 -8.00
CA ASN A 248 2.57 15.24 -8.87
C ASN A 248 2.40 14.93 -10.36
N VAL A 249 1.59 13.92 -10.72
CA VAL A 249 1.28 13.58 -12.11
C VAL A 249 -0.21 13.79 -12.37
N VAL A 250 -1.08 12.97 -11.77
CA VAL A 250 -2.52 12.95 -12.09
C VAL A 250 -3.21 14.28 -11.74
N LEU A 251 -2.93 14.85 -10.58
CA LEU A 251 -3.55 16.11 -10.15
C LEU A 251 -2.82 17.35 -10.68
N ALA A 252 -1.56 17.22 -11.08
CA ALA A 252 -0.73 18.36 -11.50
C ALA A 252 -0.73 18.60 -13.02
N LEU A 253 -0.97 17.56 -13.83
CA LEU A 253 -0.92 17.62 -15.29
C LEU A 253 -2.33 17.75 -15.90
N THR A 254 -2.91 18.95 -15.91
CA THR A 254 -4.29 19.18 -16.41
C THR A 254 -4.38 19.57 -17.89
#